data_AF-A0A0C2G8A0-F1
#
_entry.id   AF-A0A0C2G8A0-F1
#
_cell.length_a   1.000
_cell.length_b   1.000
_cell.length_c   1.000
_cell.angle_alpha   90.00
_cell.angle_beta   90.00
_cell.angle_gamma   90.00
#
_symmetry.space_group_name_H-M   'P 1'
#
loop_
_entity.id
_entity.type
_entity.pdbx_description
1 polymer ?
#
loop_
_entity_poly.entity_id
_entity_poly.type
_entity_poly.pdbx_seq_one_letter_code
_entity_poly.pdbx_strand_id
1 'polypeptide(L)'
;MFLKNGEIRRDLTCADYAGQNVTEIQCHGMKGNQQWRYNNQTGRVFHVASHRCLGMTSDGARLKMEPCDTSNKYQRWKFKEYNEEKAKEYGVVVH
;
A
#
# COMPACT_ATOMS: atom_id res chain seq x y z
N MET A 1 9.13 7.65 2.95
CA MET A 1 8.35 6.50 2.45
C MET A 1 7.85 6.89 1.08
N PHE A 2 8.35 6.22 0.05
CA PHE A 2 8.18 6.63 -1.34
C PHE A 2 7.44 5.53 -2.08
N LEU A 3 6.37 5.87 -2.79
CA LEU A 3 5.79 5.02 -3.83
C LEU A 3 6.56 5.24 -5.12
N LYS A 4 7.76 4.65 -5.24
CA LYS A 4 8.47 4.57 -6.52
C LYS A 4 8.10 3.23 -7.16
N ASN A 5 7.60 3.23 -8.39
CA ASN A 5 7.12 2.02 -9.09
C ASN A 5 6.01 1.23 -8.37
N GLY A 6 5.28 1.86 -7.44
CA GLY A 6 4.24 1.22 -6.62
C GLY A 6 4.77 0.48 -5.39
N GLU A 7 6.04 0.61 -5.05
CA GLU A 7 6.62 -0.02 -3.86
C GLU A 7 6.38 0.85 -2.62
N ILE A 8 5.92 0.29 -1.50
CA ILE A 8 6.01 0.97 -0.20
C ILE A 8 7.39 0.64 0.36
N ARG A 9 8.32 1.59 0.22
CA ARG A 9 9.76 1.35 0.41
C ARG A 9 10.39 2.11 1.58
N ARG A 10 11.36 1.45 2.23
CA ARG A 10 12.35 1.99 3.17
C ARG A 10 13.73 1.49 2.73
N ASP A 11 14.66 2.37 2.39
CA ASP A 11 16.02 2.02 1.94
C ASP A 11 16.07 0.96 0.82
N LEU A 12 16.44 -0.29 1.14
CA LEU A 12 16.53 -1.42 0.22
C LEU A 12 15.41 -2.44 0.40
N THR A 13 14.46 -2.17 1.29
CA THR A 13 13.36 -3.06 1.64
C THR A 13 11.99 -2.47 1.29
N CYS A 14 11.08 -3.36 0.92
CA CYS A 14 9.76 -3.08 0.41
C CYS A 14 8.73 -3.89 1.21
N ALA A 15 7.54 -3.31 1.40
CA ALA A 15 6.40 -4.06 1.91
C ALA A 15 5.95 -5.09 0.86
N ASP A 16 5.84 -6.35 1.27
CA ASP A 16 5.45 -7.49 0.45
C ASP A 16 4.25 -8.20 1.09
N TYR A 17 3.29 -8.60 0.28
CA TYR A 17 2.19 -9.45 0.71
C TYR A 17 1.99 -10.65 -0.23
N ALA A 18 2.39 -11.83 0.27
CA ALA A 18 2.24 -13.12 -0.42
C ALA A 18 1.03 -13.96 0.05
N GLY A 19 0.04 -13.34 0.72
CA GLY A 19 -1.21 -14.02 1.13
C GLY A 19 -1.40 -14.25 2.62
N GLN A 20 -0.36 -14.07 3.45
CA GLN A 20 -0.44 -14.25 4.90
C GLN A 20 -0.31 -12.93 5.67
N ASN A 21 0.92 -12.43 5.81
CA ASN A 21 1.24 -11.20 6.52
C ASN A 21 1.93 -10.21 5.57
N VAL A 22 1.86 -8.92 5.90
CA VAL A 22 2.68 -7.91 5.24
C VAL A 22 4.07 -7.95 5.89
N THR A 23 5.10 -8.17 5.08
CA THR A 23 6.49 -8.31 5.54
C THR A 23 7.40 -7.31 4.85
N GLU A 24 8.47 -6.91 5.52
CA GLU A 24 9.53 -6.08 4.94
C GLU A 24 10.64 -6.99 4.39
N ILE A 25 10.85 -6.96 3.08
CA ILE A 25 11.80 -7.83 2.36
C ILE A 25 12.54 -6.99 1.31
N GLN A 26 13.71 -7.45 0.85
CA GLN A 26 14.46 -6.78 -0.22
C GLN A 26 13.58 -6.41 -1.43
N CYS A 27 13.67 -5.16 -1.85
CA CYS A 27 12.99 -4.68 -3.05
C CYS A 27 13.58 -5.36 -4.28
N HIS A 28 12.76 -6.04 -5.06
CA HIS A 28 13.20 -6.71 -6.28
C HIS A 28 12.76 -6.00 -7.57
N GLY A 29 11.90 -4.98 -7.50
CA GLY A 29 11.51 -4.16 -8.67
C GLY A 29 10.63 -4.87 -9.70
N MET A 30 10.19 -6.11 -9.44
CA MET A 30 9.38 -6.92 -10.36
C MET A 30 7.87 -6.79 -10.13
N LYS A 31 7.43 -5.81 -9.31
CA LYS A 31 6.03 -5.62 -8.92
C LYS A 31 5.48 -6.83 -8.16
N GLY A 32 4.32 -7.37 -8.54
CA GLY A 32 3.70 -8.54 -7.90
C GLY A 32 3.34 -8.25 -6.45
N ASN A 33 3.87 -9.05 -5.53
CA ASN A 33 3.60 -8.95 -4.10
C ASN A 33 4.14 -7.66 -3.45
N GLN A 34 5.02 -6.93 -4.15
CA GLN A 34 5.57 -5.65 -3.70
C GLN A 34 4.88 -4.44 -4.36
N GLN A 35 3.79 -4.67 -5.10
CA GLN A 35 3.09 -3.61 -5.82
C GLN A 35 1.82 -3.14 -5.10
N TRP A 36 1.83 -1.85 -4.79
CA TRP A 36 0.79 -1.13 -4.08
C TRP A 36 0.34 0.08 -4.90
N ARG A 37 -0.91 0.49 -4.70
CA ARG A 37 -1.42 1.77 -5.18
C ARG A 37 -2.09 2.52 -4.04
N TYR A 38 -2.03 3.84 -4.09
CA TYR A 38 -2.60 4.69 -3.06
C TYR A 38 -3.59 5.67 -3.67
N ASN A 39 -4.80 5.73 -3.09
CA ASN A 39 -5.77 6.78 -3.37
C ASN A 39 -5.71 7.80 -2.24
N ASN A 40 -5.26 9.02 -2.54
CA ASN A 40 -5.08 10.10 -1.56
C ASN A 40 -6.41 10.70 -1.07
N GLN A 41 -7.48 10.60 -1.85
CA GLN A 41 -8.80 11.14 -1.50
C GLN A 41 -9.49 10.24 -0.47
N THR A 42 -9.41 8.92 -0.64
CA THR A 42 -10.04 7.94 0.26
C THR A 42 -9.08 7.40 1.33
N GLY A 43 -7.78 7.63 1.17
CA GLY A 43 -6.73 7.03 2.02
C GLY A 43 -6.50 5.54 1.77
N ARG A 44 -7.00 4.99 0.65
CA ARG A 44 -6.96 3.54 0.40
C ARG A 44 -5.57 3.12 -0.06
N VAL A 45 -4.99 2.13 0.60
CA VAL A 45 -3.76 1.43 0.18
C VAL A 45 -4.17 0.07 -0.38
N PHE A 46 -4.08 -0.07 -1.71
CA PHE A 46 -4.52 -1.23 -2.46
C PHE A 46 -3.33 -2.09 -2.87
N HIS A 47 -3.37 -3.38 -2.57
CA HIS A 47 -2.40 -4.34 -3.04
C HIS A 47 -2.81 -4.92 -4.38
N VAL A 48 -1.97 -4.73 -5.40
CA VAL A 48 -2.34 -5.00 -6.79
C VAL A 48 -2.50 -6.50 -7.06
N ALA A 49 -1.61 -7.35 -6.54
CA ALA A 49 -1.67 -8.78 -6.87
C ALA A 49 -2.84 -9.52 -6.21
N SER A 50 -3.28 -9.09 -5.02
CA SER A 50 -4.35 -9.78 -4.27
C SER A 50 -5.72 -9.11 -4.35
N HIS A 51 -5.82 -7.92 -4.95
CA HIS A 51 -7.03 -7.09 -4.97
C HIS A 51 -7.62 -6.80 -3.57
N ARG A 52 -6.76 -6.73 -2.55
CA ARG A 52 -7.13 -6.45 -1.16
C ARG A 52 -6.54 -5.13 -0.69
N CYS A 53 -7.13 -4.59 0.37
CA CYS A 53 -6.69 -3.34 0.96
C CYS A 53 -5.97 -3.58 2.28
N LEU A 54 -4.94 -2.76 2.50
CA LEU A 54 -4.25 -2.72 3.78
C LEU A 54 -5.19 -2.09 4.82
N GLY A 55 -5.37 -2.78 5.92
CA GLY A 55 -6.09 -2.30 7.09
C GLY A 55 -5.31 -2.56 8.37
N MET A 56 -5.85 -2.08 9.47
CA MET A 56 -5.31 -2.29 10.81
C MET A 56 -6.38 -2.93 11.71
N THR A 57 -5.97 -3.72 12.68
CA THR A 57 -6.89 -4.17 13.73
C THR A 57 -7.41 -3.00 14.56
N SER A 58 -8.58 -3.17 15.16
CA SER A 58 -9.25 -2.11 15.93
C SER A 58 -8.47 -1.64 17.16
N ASP A 59 -7.62 -2.53 17.70
CA ASP A 59 -6.68 -2.28 18.80
C ASP A 59 -5.35 -1.65 18.34
N GLY A 60 -5.14 -1.49 17.02
CA GLY A 60 -3.90 -0.97 16.45
C GLY A 60 -2.72 -1.93 16.46
N ALA A 61 -2.89 -3.18 16.91
CA ALA A 61 -1.78 -4.10 17.15
C ALA A 61 -1.20 -4.75 15.89
N ARG A 62 -2.00 -4.91 14.82
CA ARG A 62 -1.61 -5.67 13.63
C ARG A 62 -2.15 -5.07 12.34
N LEU A 63 -1.39 -5.25 11.27
CA LEU A 63 -1.86 -5.02 9.90
C LEU A 63 -2.67 -6.24 9.42
N LYS A 64 -3.66 -5.97 8.57
CA LYS A 64 -4.50 -6.97 7.94
C LYS A 64 -4.68 -6.65 6.46
N MET A 65 -4.80 -7.70 5.65
CA MET A 65 -5.20 -7.58 4.26
C MET A 65 -6.63 -8.09 4.13
N GLU A 66 -7.57 -7.22 3.77
CA GLU A 66 -9.01 -7.51 3.76
C GLU A 66 -9.64 -7.07 2.45
N PRO A 67 -10.84 -7.56 2.10
CA PRO A 67 -11.64 -6.95 1.04
C PRO A 67 -11.71 -5.43 1.26
N CYS A 68 -11.57 -4.69 0.17
CA CYS A 68 -11.57 -3.24 0.23
C CYS A 68 -12.95 -2.72 0.63
N ASP A 69 -13.00 -1.93 1.70
CA ASP A 69 -14.23 -1.34 2.23
C ASP A 69 -14.03 0.15 2.49
N THR A 70 -14.72 0.99 1.74
CA THR A 70 -14.63 2.45 1.86
C THR A 70 -15.25 2.98 3.15
N SER A 71 -16.14 2.22 3.80
CA SER A 71 -16.74 2.57 5.09
C SER A 71 -15.83 2.23 6.28
N ASN A 72 -14.88 1.30 6.09
CA ASN A 72 -13.97 0.86 7.14
C ASN A 72 -12.87 1.91 7.41
N LYS A 73 -12.99 2.62 8.54
CA LYS A 73 -11.98 3.62 8.97
C LYS A 73 -10.59 3.04 9.17
N TYR A 74 -10.45 1.75 9.46
CA TYR A 74 -9.17 1.09 9.66
C TYR A 74 -8.42 0.77 8.35
N GLN A 75 -9.06 0.99 7.20
CA GLN A 75 -8.43 0.91 5.87
C GLN A 75 -8.07 2.29 5.28
N ARG A 76 -8.12 3.35 6.10
CA ARG A 76 -7.82 4.72 5.68
C ARG A 76 -6.46 5.15 6.23
N TRP A 77 -5.49 5.30 5.33
CA TRP A 77 -4.12 5.69 5.62
C TRP A 77 -3.86 7.09 5.12
N LYS A 78 -3.03 7.84 5.86
CA LYS A 78 -2.52 9.14 5.43
C LYS A 78 -1.01 9.10 5.39
N PHE A 79 -0.45 9.26 4.20
CA PHE A 79 0.99 9.36 4.02
C PHE A 79 1.44 10.74 4.48
N LYS A 80 2.50 10.81 5.28
CA LYS A 80 3.02 12.08 5.83
C LYS A 80 3.35 13.08 4.72
N GLU A 81 3.98 12.58 3.66
CA GLU A 81 4.32 13.33 2.46
C GLU A 81 3.71 12.60 1.26
N TYR A 82 2.91 13.32 0.48
CA TYR A 82 2.32 12.83 -0.76
C TYR A 82 2.46 13.89 -1.84
N ASN A 83 3.00 13.50 -3.00
CA ASN A 83 3.11 14.36 -4.17
C ASN A 83 2.28 13.73 -5.30
N GLU A 84 1.19 14.39 -5.69
CA GLU A 84 0.25 13.88 -6.68
C GLU A 84 0.85 13.81 -8.09
N GLU A 85 1.66 14.80 -8.47
CA GLU A 85 2.30 14.85 -9.79
C GLU A 85 3.24 13.66 -9.96
N LYS A 86 4.10 13.38 -8.98
CA LYS A 86 4.97 12.20 -8.97
C LYS A 86 4.18 10.89 -8.95
N ALA A 87 3.06 10.85 -8.21
CA ALA A 87 2.22 9.66 -8.18
C ALA A 87 1.60 9.36 -9.56
N LYS A 88 1.20 10.41 -10.30
CA LYS A 88 0.72 10.30 -11.69
C LYS A 88 1.85 9.86 -12.62
N GLU A 89 3.03 10.48 -12.52
CA GLU A 89 4.23 10.12 -13.29
C GLU A 89 4.58 8.63 -13.14
N TYR A 90 4.52 8.08 -11.91
CA TYR A 90 4.82 6.68 -11.64
C TYR A 90 3.65 5.72 -11.88
N GLY A 91 2.47 6.20 -12.28
CA GLY A 91 1.30 5.37 -12.54
C GLY A 91 0.76 4.63 -11.29
N VAL A 92 0.92 5.22 -10.11
CA VAL A 92 0.54 4.59 -8.81
C VAL A 92 -0.76 5.13 -8.22
N VAL A 93 -1.47 5.96 -8.98
CA VAL A 93 -2.78 6.52 -8.61
C VAL A 93 -3.88 5.49 -8.84
N VAL A 94 -4.83 5.38 -7.91
CA VAL A 94 -6.12 4.70 -8.16
C VAL A 94 -7.18 5.78 -8.27
N HIS A 95 -7.75 5.95 -9.45
CA HIS A 95 -9.00 6.69 -9.64
C HIS A 95 -10.16 5.98 -8.95
#